data_AF-A0AAW0AR06-F1
#
_entry.id   AF-A0AAW0AR06-F1
#
_cell.length_a   1.000
_cell.length_b   1.000
_cell.length_c   1.000
_cell.angle_alpha   90.00
_cell.angle_beta   90.00
_cell.angle_gamma   90.00
#
_symmetry.space_group_name_H-M   'P 1'
#
loop_
_entity.id
_entity.type
_entity.pdbx_description
1 polymer ?
#
loop_
_entity_poly.entity_id
_entity_poly.type
_entity_poly.pdbx_seq_one_letter_code
_entity_poly.pdbx_strand_id
1 'polypeptide(L)'
;APAERDLAPAPVHQSTPPPLPQGTASEPPRLDEEAPLSTFPLPSWDGFPDGRLRCHFTPQQLEDTSQLAIYWVGDWLPGKQGSPTAAVPEKGKVSRFQCAGVFECESKVCLTQIAPGANISRQVQSECTCGLKLRHRSCKVEWLIIQYRGGAVFECNQTHSHSRYTHSLSTPKSKPPQLRSFISRQPVSL
;
A
#
# COMPACT_ATOMS: atom_id res chain seq x y z
N ALA A 1 -84.24 9.41 -35.62
CA ALA A 1 -83.26 10.20 -36.37
C ALA A 1 -83.30 11.62 -35.86
N PRO A 2 -82.24 12.07 -35.16
CA PRO A 2 -81.31 12.98 -35.82
C PRO A 2 -79.82 12.76 -35.49
N ALA A 3 -79.01 13.00 -36.54
CA ALA A 3 -77.66 13.58 -36.61
C ALA A 3 -76.61 13.19 -35.56
N GLU A 4 -75.82 12.17 -35.89
CA GLU A 4 -74.42 12.06 -35.44
C GLU A 4 -73.61 13.21 -36.03
N ARG A 5 -73.00 14.02 -35.14
CA ARG A 5 -72.03 15.05 -35.50
C ARG A 5 -70.63 14.47 -35.31
N ASP A 6 -69.97 14.17 -36.42
CA ASP A 6 -68.54 13.90 -36.49
C ASP A 6 -67.74 15.11 -35.98
N LEU A 7 -67.12 14.97 -34.79
CA LEU A 7 -66.08 15.89 -34.32
C LEU A 7 -64.74 15.45 -34.90
N ALA A 8 -64.15 16.31 -35.73
CA ALA A 8 -62.80 16.16 -36.24
C ALA A 8 -61.76 16.12 -35.09
N PRO A 9 -60.67 15.33 -35.23
CA PRO A 9 -59.62 15.28 -34.22
C PRO A 9 -58.78 16.58 -34.21
N ALA A 10 -58.47 17.04 -32.99
CA ALA A 10 -57.64 18.21 -32.74
C ALA A 10 -56.16 17.98 -33.16
N PRO A 11 -55.43 19.03 -33.57
CA PRO A 11 -54.03 18.93 -33.97
C PRO A 11 -53.11 18.64 -32.77
N VAL A 12 -52.25 17.64 -32.92
CA VAL A 12 -51.22 17.25 -31.96
C VAL A 12 -50.09 18.29 -32.01
N HIS A 13 -50.01 19.16 -31.00
CA HIS A 13 -48.86 20.04 -30.79
C HIS A 13 -47.65 19.21 -30.38
N GLN A 14 -46.71 19.02 -31.31
CA GLN A 14 -45.37 18.50 -31.00
C GLN A 14 -44.61 19.54 -30.18
N SER A 15 -44.52 19.28 -28.87
CA SER A 15 -43.66 20.06 -27.97
C SER A 15 -42.22 19.61 -28.18
N THR A 16 -41.41 20.46 -28.80
CA THR A 16 -39.97 20.25 -28.91
C THR A 16 -39.35 20.41 -27.51
N PRO A 17 -38.55 19.45 -27.01
CA PRO A 17 -37.87 19.62 -25.73
C PRO A 17 -36.81 20.73 -25.83
N PRO A 18 -36.59 21.50 -24.75
CA PRO A 18 -35.56 22.54 -24.73
C PRO A 18 -34.16 21.93 -24.89
N PRO A 19 -33.22 22.65 -25.52
CA PRO A 19 -31.84 22.20 -25.63
C PRO A 19 -31.22 22.06 -24.24
N LEU A 20 -30.63 20.89 -23.96
CA LEU A 20 -29.87 20.63 -22.75
C LEU A 20 -28.74 21.66 -22.61
N PRO A 21 -28.51 22.20 -21.40
CA PRO A 21 -27.36 23.06 -21.15
C PRO A 21 -26.10 22.29 -21.48
N GLN A 22 -25.27 22.86 -22.35
CA GLN A 22 -23.93 22.36 -22.63
C GLN A 22 -23.14 22.41 -21.33
N GLY A 23 -23.11 21.28 -20.62
CA GLY A 23 -22.19 21.08 -19.52
C GLY A 23 -20.80 21.31 -20.04
N THR A 24 -20.15 22.35 -19.52
CA THR A 24 -18.70 22.53 -19.60
C THR A 24 -18.08 21.19 -19.26
N ALA A 25 -17.52 20.54 -20.26
CA ALA A 25 -16.74 19.33 -20.09
C ALA A 25 -15.57 19.72 -19.18
N SER A 26 -15.70 19.40 -17.90
CA SER A 26 -14.58 19.43 -16.97
C SER A 26 -13.53 18.50 -17.56
N GLU A 27 -12.45 19.09 -18.06
CA GLU A 27 -11.25 18.38 -18.47
C GLU A 27 -10.89 17.40 -17.34
N PRO A 28 -10.77 16.09 -17.61
CA PRO A 28 -10.35 15.15 -16.58
C PRO A 28 -9.03 15.65 -16.01
N PRO A 29 -8.85 15.64 -14.67
CA PRO A 29 -7.61 16.12 -14.07
C PRO A 29 -6.44 15.37 -14.71
N ARG A 30 -5.54 16.11 -15.36
CA ARG A 30 -4.33 15.55 -15.97
C ARG A 30 -3.56 14.82 -14.88
N LEU A 31 -3.43 13.51 -15.02
CA LEU A 31 -2.66 12.61 -14.14
C LEU A 31 -1.13 12.78 -14.35
N ASP A 32 -0.69 13.94 -14.84
CA ASP A 32 0.70 14.17 -15.28
C ASP A 32 1.46 15.11 -14.32
N GLU A 33 1.00 15.28 -13.08
CA GLU A 33 1.89 15.77 -12.03
C GLU A 33 2.70 14.57 -11.52
N GLU A 34 3.68 14.14 -12.33
CA GLU A 34 4.77 13.27 -11.86
C GLU A 34 5.39 13.98 -10.66
N ALA A 35 5.03 13.51 -9.46
CA ALA A 35 5.65 13.98 -8.23
C ALA A 35 7.17 14.00 -8.45
N PRO A 36 7.84 15.13 -8.24
CA PRO A 36 9.24 15.28 -8.57
C PRO A 36 10.01 14.13 -7.94
N LEU A 37 10.81 13.42 -8.76
CA LEU A 37 11.76 12.41 -8.31
C LEU A 37 12.57 13.01 -7.16
N SER A 38 12.21 12.66 -5.93
CA SER A 38 12.88 13.20 -4.77
C SER A 38 14.30 12.66 -4.78
N THR A 39 15.23 13.49 -5.25
CA THR A 39 16.67 13.24 -5.16
C THR A 39 17.04 13.52 -3.70
N PHE A 40 16.71 12.58 -2.83
CA PHE A 40 16.88 12.67 -1.39
C PHE A 40 18.34 12.35 -1.03
N PRO A 41 18.96 13.07 -0.08
CA PRO A 41 19.59 12.40 1.03
C PRO A 41 18.46 11.93 1.97
N LEU A 42 18.09 10.65 1.92
CA LEU A 42 16.99 10.14 2.73
C LEU A 42 17.18 10.51 4.20
N PRO A 43 16.16 11.05 4.90
CA PRO A 43 16.15 11.02 6.36
C PRO A 43 16.23 9.54 6.75
N SER A 44 17.35 9.15 7.37
CA SER A 44 17.64 7.85 7.99
C SER A 44 16.68 6.72 7.60
N TRP A 45 17.08 5.85 6.65
CA TRP A 45 16.34 4.63 6.35
C TRP A 45 16.18 3.79 7.63
N ASP A 46 14.97 3.71 8.15
CA ASP A 46 14.67 2.99 9.39
C ASP A 46 14.06 1.60 9.15
N GLY A 47 13.95 1.21 7.87
CA GLY A 47 13.38 -0.06 7.43
C GLY A 47 11.85 -0.14 7.45
N PHE A 48 11.15 0.97 7.70
CA PHE A 48 9.68 1.05 7.61
C PHE A 48 9.25 2.10 6.58
N PRO A 49 9.48 1.84 5.27
CA PRO A 49 9.05 2.75 4.23
C PRO A 49 7.52 2.92 4.30
N ASP A 50 7.05 4.16 4.18
CA ASP A 50 5.63 4.48 4.21
C ASP A 50 5.34 5.72 3.36
N GLY A 51 4.16 5.76 2.77
CA GLY A 51 3.73 6.84 1.88
C GLY A 51 4.19 6.68 0.43
N ARG A 52 3.96 7.75 -0.33
CA ARG A 52 4.38 7.84 -1.74
C ARG A 52 5.84 8.28 -1.78
N LEU A 53 6.74 7.36 -2.08
CA LEU A 53 8.16 7.61 -2.16
C LEU A 53 8.81 6.88 -3.33
N ARG A 54 9.70 7.59 -4.03
CA ARG A 54 10.56 7.03 -5.08
C ARG A 54 11.97 7.54 -4.87
N CYS A 55 12.89 6.64 -4.60
CA CYS A 55 14.24 6.99 -4.20
C CYS A 55 15.27 6.18 -4.98
N HIS A 56 16.36 6.84 -5.35
CA HIS A 56 17.54 6.20 -5.90
C HIS A 56 18.58 5.99 -4.80
N PHE A 57 19.17 4.81 -4.75
CA PHE A 57 20.23 4.44 -3.83
C PHE A 57 21.47 4.06 -4.62
N THR A 58 22.59 4.70 -4.30
CA THR A 58 23.93 4.30 -4.73
C THR A 58 24.35 2.98 -4.05
N PRO A 59 25.38 2.28 -4.57
CA PRO A 59 25.88 1.06 -3.94
C PRO A 59 26.30 1.26 -2.47
N GLN A 60 26.95 2.37 -2.14
CA GLN A 60 27.32 2.69 -0.75
C GLN A 60 26.09 2.84 0.14
N GLN A 61 25.06 3.57 -0.31
CA GLN A 61 23.82 3.72 0.46
C GLN A 61 23.07 2.39 0.62
N LEU A 62 23.18 1.47 -0.35
CA LEU A 62 22.65 0.13 -0.17
C LEU A 62 23.36 -0.59 0.99
N GLU A 63 24.68 -0.48 1.11
CA GLU A 63 25.41 -1.04 2.25
C GLU A 63 24.98 -0.40 3.57
N ASP A 64 24.93 0.94 3.61
CA ASP A 64 24.56 1.71 4.81
C ASP A 64 23.14 1.38 5.31
N THR A 65 22.23 1.03 4.38
CA THR A 65 20.84 0.67 4.66
C THR A 65 20.60 -0.83 4.81
N SER A 66 21.67 -1.63 4.93
CA SER A 66 21.58 -3.10 4.99
C SER A 66 20.80 -3.70 3.82
N GLN A 67 21.13 -3.24 2.61
CA GLN A 67 20.54 -3.63 1.32
C GLN A 67 19.03 -3.31 1.25
N LEU A 68 18.63 -2.13 1.74
CA LEU A 68 17.23 -1.75 1.88
C LEU A 68 16.45 -2.80 2.69
N ALA A 69 16.96 -3.16 3.87
CA ALA A 69 16.25 -4.07 4.76
C ALA A 69 14.88 -3.46 5.12
N ILE A 70 13.81 -4.24 4.95
CA ILE A 70 12.44 -3.83 5.24
C ILE A 70 11.87 -4.69 6.36
N TYR A 71 11.25 -4.02 7.33
CA TYR A 71 10.78 -4.61 8.58
C TYR A 71 9.26 -4.73 8.66
N TRP A 72 8.55 -4.29 7.63
CA TRP A 72 7.18 -4.74 7.39
C TRP A 72 7.16 -6.25 7.12
N VAL A 73 6.13 -6.94 7.63
CA VAL A 73 5.92 -8.36 7.36
C VAL A 73 4.94 -8.50 6.21
N GLY A 74 5.19 -9.47 5.35
CA GLY A 74 4.50 -9.63 4.09
C GLY A 74 5.16 -10.67 3.21
N ASP A 75 4.73 -10.70 1.96
CA ASP A 75 5.11 -11.71 1.00
C ASP A 75 5.84 -11.07 -0.17
N TRP A 76 6.90 -11.73 -0.64
CA TRP A 76 7.54 -11.39 -1.90
C TRP A 76 6.66 -11.85 -3.04
N LEU A 77 6.25 -10.91 -3.88
CA LEU A 77 5.48 -11.19 -5.09
C LEU A 77 6.43 -11.51 -6.25
N PRO A 78 5.96 -12.24 -7.27
CA PRO A 78 6.71 -12.43 -8.51
C PRO A 78 7.13 -11.08 -9.12
N GLY A 79 8.44 -10.91 -9.29
CA GLY A 79 9.04 -9.76 -9.98
C GLY A 79 9.26 -10.04 -11.46
N LYS A 80 9.49 -8.97 -12.23
CA LYS A 80 9.96 -9.10 -13.62
C LYS A 80 11.40 -9.63 -13.64
N GLN A 81 11.69 -10.54 -14.57
CA GLN A 81 13.06 -10.98 -14.81
C GLN A 81 13.92 -9.81 -15.32
N GLY A 82 15.10 -9.67 -14.73
CA GLY A 82 16.10 -8.68 -15.10
C GLY A 82 17.41 -8.97 -14.37
N SER A 83 18.45 -8.17 -14.61
CA SER A 83 19.79 -8.43 -14.09
C SER A 83 20.21 -7.39 -13.06
N PRO A 84 20.75 -7.79 -11.88
CA PRO A 84 21.34 -6.83 -10.94
C PRO A 84 22.61 -6.17 -11.50
N THR A 85 23.18 -6.66 -12.60
CA THR A 85 24.35 -6.06 -13.28
C THR A 85 23.96 -5.20 -14.50
N ALA A 86 22.67 -4.98 -14.72
CA ALA A 86 22.20 -4.14 -15.82
C ALA A 86 22.73 -2.70 -15.70
N ALA A 87 23.06 -2.08 -16.83
CA ALA A 87 23.56 -0.70 -16.86
C ALA A 87 22.50 0.34 -16.47
N VAL A 88 21.22 0.02 -16.68
CA VAL A 88 20.08 0.92 -16.44
C VAL A 88 19.01 0.23 -15.59
N PRO A 89 18.26 0.96 -14.75
CA PRO A 89 17.23 0.39 -13.88
C PRO A 89 16.16 -0.42 -14.62
N GLU A 90 15.76 -0.01 -15.84
CA GLU A 90 14.67 -0.64 -16.59
C GLU A 90 14.96 -2.10 -16.98
N LYS A 91 16.26 -2.47 -16.99
CA LYS A 91 16.76 -3.83 -17.22
C LYS A 91 17.22 -4.51 -15.93
N GLY A 92 17.07 -3.84 -14.80
CA GLY A 92 17.44 -4.27 -13.46
C GLY A 92 16.61 -5.47 -12.96
N LYS A 93 17.12 -6.15 -11.93
CA LYS A 93 16.37 -7.19 -11.22
C LYS A 93 15.27 -6.55 -10.38
N VAL A 94 14.03 -6.94 -10.65
CA VAL A 94 12.86 -6.40 -9.95
C VAL A 94 12.44 -7.33 -8.82
N SER A 95 12.27 -6.78 -7.63
CA SER A 95 11.69 -7.46 -6.46
C SER A 95 10.46 -6.69 -6.00
N ARG A 96 9.35 -7.39 -5.79
CA ARG A 96 8.08 -6.82 -5.33
C ARG A 96 7.72 -7.43 -4.00
N PHE A 97 7.19 -6.63 -3.10
CA PHE A 97 6.72 -7.10 -1.81
C PHE A 97 5.36 -6.50 -1.51
N GLN A 98 4.49 -7.28 -0.89
CA GLN A 98 3.19 -6.84 -0.41
C GLN A 98 3.10 -7.06 1.11
N CYS A 99 2.73 -6.01 1.84
CA CYS A 99 2.51 -6.12 3.29
C CYS A 99 1.38 -7.13 3.62
N ALA A 100 1.55 -7.91 4.68
CA ALA A 100 0.51 -8.81 5.21
C ALA A 100 -0.43 -8.12 6.22
N GLY A 101 -0.18 -6.84 6.54
CA GLY A 101 -0.96 -6.07 7.51
C GLY A 101 -0.46 -6.23 8.94
N VAL A 102 -1.41 -6.22 9.88
CA VAL A 102 -1.13 -6.21 11.33
C VAL A 102 -2.22 -6.96 12.10
N PHE A 103 -1.89 -7.47 13.28
CA PHE A 103 -2.86 -7.89 14.27
C PHE A 103 -3.06 -6.78 15.31
N GLU A 104 -4.30 -6.32 15.43
CA GLU A 104 -4.74 -5.33 16.41
C GLU A 104 -5.46 -6.05 17.56
N CYS A 105 -5.27 -5.59 18.79
CA CYS A 105 -6.13 -6.03 19.88
C CYS A 105 -7.55 -5.45 19.72
N GLU A 106 -8.58 -6.22 20.06
CA GLU A 106 -9.96 -5.71 20.08
C GLU A 106 -10.21 -4.66 21.18
N SER A 107 -9.33 -4.59 22.18
CA SER A 107 -9.38 -3.54 23.20
C SER A 107 -9.07 -2.17 22.62
N LYS A 108 -9.95 -1.19 22.86
CA LYS A 108 -9.74 0.20 22.43
C LYS A 108 -8.57 0.90 23.14
N VAL A 109 -8.15 0.39 24.30
CA VAL A 109 -7.06 0.96 25.10
C VAL A 109 -5.73 0.20 24.95
N CYS A 110 -5.76 -1.03 24.41
CA CYS A 110 -4.53 -1.79 24.17
C CYS A 110 -3.94 -1.40 22.82
N LEU A 111 -2.80 -0.70 22.83
CA LEU A 111 -2.11 -0.24 21.62
C LEU A 111 -1.19 -1.33 21.02
N THR A 112 -1.35 -2.59 21.44
CA THR A 112 -0.54 -3.70 20.95
C THR A 112 -0.80 -3.95 19.46
N GLN A 113 0.25 -3.76 18.67
CA GLN A 113 0.33 -4.01 17.23
C GLN A 113 1.26 -5.20 16.97
N ILE A 114 0.70 -6.33 16.57
CA ILE A 114 1.44 -7.58 16.41
C ILE A 114 1.75 -7.82 14.93
N ALA A 115 3.03 -8.08 14.65
CA ALA A 115 3.46 -8.50 13.33
C ALA A 115 2.81 -9.84 12.94
N PRO A 116 2.20 -9.94 11.74
CA PRO A 116 1.75 -11.22 11.21
C PRO A 116 2.87 -12.26 11.17
N GLY A 117 2.50 -13.52 11.26
CA GLY A 117 3.36 -14.68 11.07
C GLY A 117 2.88 -15.51 9.89
N ALA A 118 3.52 -16.66 9.66
CA ALA A 118 3.23 -17.49 8.49
C ALA A 118 1.80 -18.08 8.46
N ASN A 119 1.16 -18.26 9.63
CA ASN A 119 -0.20 -18.80 9.72
C ASN A 119 -1.12 -17.79 10.41
N ILE A 120 -1.64 -16.86 9.63
CA ILE A 120 -2.55 -15.79 10.08
C ILE A 120 -3.80 -16.39 10.72
N SER A 121 -4.39 -17.44 10.12
CA SER A 121 -5.60 -18.10 10.64
C SER A 121 -5.40 -18.65 12.05
N ARG A 122 -4.23 -19.22 12.35
CA ARG A 122 -3.90 -19.68 13.70
C ARG A 122 -3.63 -18.51 14.66
N GLN A 123 -2.97 -17.45 14.20
CA GLN A 123 -2.68 -16.30 15.05
C GLN A 123 -3.92 -15.52 15.46
N VAL A 124 -4.96 -15.44 14.60
CA VAL A 124 -6.22 -14.78 14.95
C VAL A 124 -6.96 -15.47 16.10
N GLN A 125 -6.68 -16.75 16.32
CA GLN A 125 -7.23 -17.53 17.45
C GLN A 125 -6.48 -17.30 18.76
N SER A 126 -5.34 -16.59 18.73
CA SER A 126 -4.55 -16.27 19.91
C SER A 126 -5.10 -15.03 20.61
N GLU A 127 -4.83 -14.93 21.91
CA GLU A 127 -5.17 -13.76 22.71
C GLU A 127 -4.01 -12.75 22.72
N CYS A 128 -4.37 -11.48 22.90
CA CYS A 128 -3.45 -10.41 23.23
C CYS A 128 -2.90 -10.62 24.64
N THR A 129 -1.80 -9.94 24.98
CA THR A 129 -1.23 -9.91 26.34
C THR A 129 -2.21 -9.39 27.40
N CYS A 130 -3.20 -8.58 27.00
CA CYS A 130 -4.28 -8.12 27.88
C CYS A 130 -5.46 -9.12 28.02
N GLY A 131 -5.37 -10.31 27.42
CA GLY A 131 -6.39 -11.37 27.46
C GLY A 131 -7.54 -11.21 26.45
N LEU A 132 -7.61 -10.08 25.73
CA LEU A 132 -8.63 -9.88 24.67
C LEU A 132 -8.19 -10.46 23.33
N LYS A 133 -9.16 -10.73 22.45
CA LYS A 133 -8.91 -11.32 21.13
C LYS A 133 -8.12 -10.39 20.22
N LEU A 134 -7.47 -11.00 19.23
CA LEU A 134 -6.78 -10.32 18.16
C LEU A 134 -7.63 -10.31 16.89
N ARG A 135 -7.64 -9.17 16.20
CA ARG A 135 -8.22 -9.03 14.87
C ARG A 135 -7.11 -8.80 13.86
N HIS A 136 -7.10 -9.57 12.78
CA HIS A 136 -6.21 -9.30 11.65
C HIS A 136 -6.78 -8.16 10.81
N ARG A 137 -5.98 -7.12 10.60
CA ARG A 137 -6.26 -6.05 9.66
C ARG A 137 -5.30 -6.19 8.49
N SER A 138 -5.84 -6.64 7.36
CA SER A 138 -5.05 -6.78 6.14
C SER A 138 -4.56 -5.41 5.64
N CYS A 139 -3.33 -5.39 5.15
CA CYS A 139 -2.77 -4.30 4.38
C CYS A 139 -2.42 -4.85 3.00
N LYS A 140 -2.47 -3.99 1.98
CA LYS A 140 -2.13 -4.36 0.60
C LYS A 140 -1.18 -3.34 -0.02
N VAL A 141 -0.46 -2.60 0.82
CA VAL A 141 0.61 -1.72 0.37
C VAL A 141 1.68 -2.58 -0.28
N GLU A 142 2.03 -2.19 -1.50
CA GLU A 142 3.12 -2.79 -2.27
C GLU A 142 4.26 -1.82 -2.46
N TRP A 143 5.47 -2.37 -2.46
CA TRP A 143 6.66 -1.65 -2.90
C TRP A 143 7.51 -2.48 -3.85
N LEU A 144 8.37 -1.76 -4.55
CA LEU A 144 9.22 -2.24 -5.62
C LEU A 144 10.67 -1.88 -5.29
N ILE A 145 11.56 -2.83 -5.49
CA ILE A 145 13.00 -2.59 -5.51
C ILE A 145 13.54 -3.06 -6.87
N ILE A 146 14.20 -2.16 -7.58
CA ILE A 146 14.85 -2.44 -8.85
C ILE A 146 16.36 -2.34 -8.62
N GLN A 147 17.04 -3.49 -8.52
CA GLN A 147 18.49 -3.56 -8.36
C GLN A 147 19.18 -3.59 -9.72
N TYR A 148 20.23 -2.80 -9.88
CA TYR A 148 21.02 -2.72 -11.12
C TYR A 148 22.47 -2.30 -10.80
N ARG A 149 23.36 -2.22 -11.81
CA ARG A 149 24.80 -1.96 -11.58
C ARG A 149 25.06 -0.66 -10.81
N GLY A 150 24.23 0.37 -11.01
CA GLY A 150 24.36 1.67 -10.37
C GLY A 150 23.74 1.76 -8.97
N GLY A 151 23.23 0.66 -8.41
CA GLY A 151 22.60 0.61 -7.09
C GLY A 151 21.16 0.12 -7.17
N ALA A 152 20.20 0.83 -6.57
CA ALA A 152 18.79 0.45 -6.65
C ALA A 152 17.84 1.64 -6.77
N VAL A 153 16.67 1.39 -7.35
CA VAL A 153 15.50 2.26 -7.23
C VAL A 153 14.50 1.60 -6.30
N PHE A 154 14.09 2.32 -5.26
CA PHE A 154 12.98 1.95 -4.40
C PHE A 154 11.74 2.76 -4.81
N GLU A 155 10.58 2.13 -4.82
CA GLU A 155 9.30 2.80 -5.06
C GLU A 155 8.20 2.22 -4.18
N CYS A 156 7.43 3.10 -3.53
CA CYS A 156 6.19 2.79 -2.82
C CYS A 156 5.17 3.87 -3.17
N ASN A 157 3.97 3.48 -3.59
CA ASN A 157 2.95 4.43 -4.07
C ASN A 157 1.74 4.53 -3.13
N GLN A 158 1.83 3.92 -1.94
CA GLN A 158 0.70 3.78 -1.02
C GLN A 158 1.16 4.02 0.43
N THR A 159 0.20 4.37 1.29
CA THR A 159 0.43 4.54 2.74
C THR A 159 -0.15 3.36 3.50
N HIS A 160 0.57 2.88 4.50
CA HIS A 160 0.08 1.86 5.41
C HIS A 160 -1.10 2.39 6.20
N SER A 161 -2.18 1.62 6.23
CA SER A 161 -3.37 1.95 7.01
C SER A 161 -3.26 1.54 8.48
N HIS A 162 -2.10 1.02 8.89
CA HIS A 162 -1.81 0.57 10.25
C HIS A 162 -0.45 1.08 10.72
N SER A 163 -0.30 1.16 12.04
CA SER A 163 0.96 1.53 12.68
C SER A 163 2.03 0.43 12.55
N ARG A 164 3.27 0.77 12.90
CA ARG A 164 4.40 -0.16 13.01
C ARG A 164 4.14 -1.21 14.10
N TYR A 165 4.79 -2.35 13.97
CA TYR A 165 4.68 -3.43 14.94
C TYR A 165 5.36 -3.06 16.26
N THR A 166 4.67 -3.31 17.36
CA THR A 166 5.20 -3.20 18.73
C THR A 166 5.58 -4.56 19.28
N HIS A 167 5.00 -5.63 18.74
CA HIS A 167 5.15 -6.99 19.26
C HIS A 167 5.20 -8.01 18.14
N SER A 168 5.62 -9.23 18.50
CA SER A 168 5.38 -10.38 17.64
C SER A 168 5.16 -11.66 18.42
N LEU A 169 4.22 -12.46 17.92
CA LEU A 169 3.87 -13.76 18.48
C LEU A 169 4.78 -14.91 17.99
N SER A 170 5.79 -14.65 17.14
CA SER A 170 6.62 -15.74 16.59
C SER A 170 7.58 -16.32 17.63
N THR A 171 7.66 -17.65 17.66
CA THR A 171 8.66 -18.41 18.41
C THR A 171 10.09 -18.11 17.92
N PRO A 172 11.14 -18.39 18.73
CA PRO A 172 12.53 -17.97 18.50
C PRO A 172 13.22 -18.39 17.19
N LYS A 173 12.60 -19.19 16.32
CA LYS A 173 13.31 -19.80 15.18
C LYS A 173 12.91 -19.31 13.78
N SER A 174 11.85 -18.52 13.63
CA SER A 174 11.25 -18.24 12.30
C SER A 174 11.40 -16.81 11.78
N LYS A 175 12.26 -15.96 12.36
CA LYS A 175 12.35 -14.55 11.97
C LYS A 175 13.75 -14.16 11.49
N PRO A 176 13.86 -13.24 10.52
CA PRO A 176 15.11 -12.55 10.30
C PRO A 176 15.50 -11.84 11.60
N PRO A 177 16.76 -11.97 12.06
CA PRO A 177 17.21 -11.48 13.36
C PRO A 177 16.93 -9.98 13.57
N GLN A 178 16.87 -9.22 12.47
CA GLN A 178 16.70 -7.77 12.48
C GLN A 178 15.32 -7.27 12.97
N LEU A 179 14.23 -7.97 12.61
CA LEU A 179 12.88 -7.59 13.09
C LEU A 179 12.73 -7.80 14.60
N ARG A 180 13.39 -8.83 15.15
CA ARG A 180 13.38 -9.07 16.60
C ARG A 180 14.17 -8.01 17.33
N SER A 181 15.39 -7.70 16.87
CA SER A 181 16.19 -6.65 17.48
C SER A 181 15.47 -5.30 17.45
N PHE A 182 14.71 -5.02 16.38
CA PHE A 182 13.91 -3.80 16.30
C PHE A 182 12.77 -3.81 17.35
N ILE A 183 11.93 -4.84 17.35
CA ILE A 183 10.80 -4.95 18.29
C ILE A 183 11.30 -4.89 19.75
N SER A 184 12.42 -5.53 20.07
CA SER A 184 13.00 -5.50 21.42
C SER A 184 13.55 -4.14 21.85
N ARG A 185 13.80 -3.22 20.91
CA ARG A 185 14.37 -1.89 21.17
C ARG A 185 13.32 -0.78 21.22
N GLN A 186 12.07 -1.07 20.87
CA GLN A 186 10.99 -0.11 21.01
C GLN A 186 10.60 -0.01 22.50
N PRO A 187 10.53 1.21 23.08
CA PRO A 187 10.02 1.35 24.43
C PRO A 187 8.58 0.80 24.48
N VAL A 188 8.33 -0.08 25.45
CA VAL A 188 6.96 -0.53 25.73
C VAL A 188 6.25 0.67 26.35
N SER A 189 5.44 1.37 25.57
CA SER A 189 4.53 2.37 26.13
C SER A 189 3.53 1.62 27.01
N LEU A 190 3.76 1.66 28.32
CA LEU A 190 2.83 1.19 29.36
C LEU A 190 1.64 2.14 29.48
#